data_AF-B9V5F6-F1
#
_entry.id   AF-B9V5F6-F1
#
_cell.length_a   1.000
_cell.length_b   1.000
_cell.length_c   1.000
_cell.angle_alpha   90.00
_cell.angle_beta   90.00
_cell.angle_gamma   90.00
#
_symmetry.space_group_name_H-M   'P 1'
#
loop_
_entity.id
_entity.type
_entity.pdbx_description
1 polymer ?
#
loop_
_entity_poly.entity_id
_entity_poly.type
_entity_poly.pdbx_seq_one_letter_code
_entity_poly.pdbx_strand_id
1 'polypeptide(L)'
;MSNSIHTGLSRQLQARDVIKRHLASTLKAIHLYGSAIDGGLKPYSDIDLLVTVDARLDEATRRSLMLDFLNISAPPCESSILRPLEVTVVACNEVVPWRYPARRELQFGEWLP
;
A
#
# COMPACT_ATOMS: atom_id res chain seq x y z
N MET A 1 -8.49 -10.93 -23.32
CA MET A 1 -7.53 -11.34 -22.27
C MET A 1 -7.68 -10.47 -21.01
N SER A 2 -8.89 -10.32 -20.46
CA SER A 2 -9.19 -9.25 -19.46
C SER A 2 -9.73 -9.76 -18.12
N ASN A 3 -9.89 -11.08 -17.91
CA ASN A 3 -10.66 -11.59 -16.77
C ASN A 3 -9.83 -11.97 -15.53
N SER A 4 -8.51 -12.13 -15.65
CA SER A 4 -7.65 -12.56 -14.53
C SER A 4 -7.14 -11.41 -13.65
N ILE A 5 -7.23 -10.16 -14.13
CA ILE A 5 -6.88 -8.96 -13.36
C ILE A 5 -7.96 -8.67 -12.29
N HIS A 6 -9.20 -9.10 -12.50
CA HIS A 6 -10.35 -8.54 -11.78
C HIS A 6 -10.64 -9.13 -10.39
N THR A 7 -10.34 -10.39 -10.10
CA THR A 7 -10.78 -11.03 -8.85
C THR A 7 -9.86 -10.76 -7.65
N GLY A 8 -8.54 -10.63 -7.87
CA GLY A 8 -7.60 -10.27 -6.79
C GLY A 8 -7.62 -8.78 -6.44
N LEU A 9 -7.67 -7.90 -7.45
CA LEU A 9 -7.65 -6.44 -7.23
C LEU A 9 -8.91 -5.92 -6.53
N SER A 10 -10.08 -6.53 -6.76
CA SER A 10 -11.35 -5.94 -6.35
C SER A 10 -11.55 -5.87 -4.83
N ARG A 11 -10.92 -6.76 -4.04
CA ARG A 11 -10.90 -6.62 -2.57
C ARG A 11 -9.75 -5.76 -2.06
N GLN A 12 -8.58 -5.74 -2.69
CA GLN A 12 -7.50 -4.80 -2.30
C GLN A 12 -7.76 -3.35 -2.72
N LEU A 13 -8.81 -3.07 -3.50
CA LEU A 13 -9.42 -1.72 -3.53
C LEU A 13 -9.82 -1.21 -2.14
N GLN A 14 -10.07 -2.10 -1.17
CA GLN A 14 -10.27 -1.71 0.23
C GLN A 14 -9.05 -0.99 0.81
N ALA A 15 -7.82 -1.29 0.35
CA ALA A 15 -6.62 -0.58 0.79
C ALA A 15 -6.70 0.91 0.46
N ARG A 16 -7.20 1.26 -0.73
CA ARG A 16 -7.47 2.66 -1.09
C ARG A 16 -8.45 3.32 -0.11
N ASP A 17 -9.49 2.60 0.29
CA ASP A 17 -10.52 3.15 1.18
C ASP A 17 -10.00 3.28 2.62
N VAL A 18 -9.17 2.34 3.10
CA VAL A 18 -8.41 2.47 4.37
C VAL A 18 -7.48 3.68 4.32
N ILE A 19 -6.66 3.80 3.27
CA ILE A 19 -5.74 4.93 3.09
C ILE A 19 -6.51 6.25 3.10
N LYS A 20 -7.61 6.35 2.36
CA LYS A 20 -8.44 7.57 2.33
C LYS A 20 -9.05 7.87 3.68
N ARG A 21 -9.54 6.88 4.42
CA ARG A 21 -10.15 7.09 5.74
C ARG A 21 -9.18 7.75 6.71
N HIS A 22 -7.92 7.31 6.73
CA HIS A 22 -6.91 7.81 7.66
C HIS A 22 -6.18 9.06 7.16
N LEU A 23 -5.99 9.19 5.85
CA LEU A 23 -5.10 10.20 5.26
C LEU A 23 -5.81 11.24 4.40
N ALA A 24 -7.15 11.28 4.33
CA ALA A 24 -7.91 12.15 3.41
C ALA A 24 -7.44 13.61 3.40
N SER A 25 -7.09 14.18 4.55
CA SER A 25 -6.68 15.58 4.68
C SER A 25 -5.29 15.89 4.13
N THR A 26 -4.42 14.89 4.01
CA THR A 26 -3.02 15.06 3.58
C THR A 26 -2.68 14.27 2.32
N LEU A 27 -3.55 13.35 1.89
CA LEU A 27 -3.32 12.46 0.74
C LEU A 27 -3.18 13.25 -0.57
N LYS A 28 -2.03 13.08 -1.24
CA LYS A 28 -1.77 13.63 -2.58
C LYS A 28 -2.04 12.61 -3.66
N ALA A 29 -1.55 11.39 -3.48
CA ALA A 29 -1.65 10.35 -4.49
C ALA A 29 -1.53 8.94 -3.89
N ILE A 30 -2.10 7.97 -4.61
CA ILE A 30 -1.89 6.54 -4.41
C ILE A 30 -1.51 5.97 -5.78
N HIS A 31 -0.34 5.36 -5.89
CA HIS A 31 0.14 4.73 -7.12
C HIS A 31 0.20 3.22 -6.91
N LEU A 32 -0.44 2.47 -7.81
CA LEU A 32 -0.22 1.04 -7.96
C LEU A 32 1.05 0.86 -8.82
N TYR A 33 1.98 0.05 -8.33
CA TYR A 33 3.20 -0.27 -9.08
C TYR A 33 3.54 -1.76 -9.00
N GLY A 34 4.74 -2.13 -9.45
CA GLY A 34 5.25 -3.49 -9.35
C GLY A 34 4.53 -4.50 -10.24
N SER A 35 4.48 -5.75 -9.78
CA SER A 35 4.10 -6.88 -10.64
C SER A 35 2.65 -6.83 -11.13
N ALA A 36 1.79 -6.09 -10.44
CA ALA A 36 0.40 -5.87 -10.83
C ALA A 36 0.27 -5.14 -12.18
N ILE A 37 1.23 -4.25 -12.48
CA ILE A 37 1.25 -3.45 -13.72
C ILE A 37 2.35 -3.89 -14.69
N ASP A 38 3.39 -4.59 -14.20
CA ASP A 38 4.54 -5.04 -14.99
C ASP A 38 4.76 -6.55 -14.84
N GLY A 39 4.50 -7.32 -15.90
CA GLY A 39 4.68 -8.78 -15.92
C GLY A 39 3.52 -9.62 -15.33
N GLY A 40 2.55 -8.98 -14.68
CA GLY A 40 1.32 -9.60 -14.20
C GLY A 40 1.44 -10.33 -12.85
N LEU A 41 0.31 -10.43 -12.13
CA LEU A 41 0.25 -11.04 -10.80
C LEU A 41 0.47 -12.55 -10.85
N LYS A 42 1.54 -13.01 -10.20
CA LYS A 42 1.87 -14.42 -9.97
C LYS A 42 1.23 -14.93 -8.66
N PRO A 43 1.24 -16.24 -8.37
CA PRO A 43 0.64 -16.77 -7.14
C PRO A 43 1.17 -16.14 -5.85
N TYR A 44 2.47 -15.84 -5.81
CA TYR A 44 3.14 -15.24 -4.65
C TYR A 44 3.28 -13.70 -4.75
N SER A 45 2.72 -13.08 -5.79
CA SER A 45 2.76 -11.62 -5.93
C SER A 45 1.89 -10.95 -4.88
N ASP A 46 2.47 -9.92 -4.27
CA ASP A 46 1.83 -8.87 -3.50
C ASP A 46 1.17 -7.82 -4.40
N ILE A 47 0.50 -6.86 -3.75
CA ILE A 47 0.04 -5.61 -4.35
C ILE A 47 0.86 -4.47 -3.76
N ASP A 48 1.59 -3.78 -4.65
CA ASP A 48 2.49 -2.69 -4.28
C ASP A 48 1.81 -1.33 -4.40
N LEU A 49 1.70 -0.60 -3.28
CA LEU A 49 1.14 0.73 -3.23
C LEU A 49 2.16 1.76 -2.72
N LEU A 50 2.37 2.82 -3.50
CA LEU A 50 3.09 4.02 -3.08
C LEU A 50 2.09 5.12 -2.77
N VAL A 51 2.07 5.56 -1.51
CA VAL A 51 1.20 6.64 -1.03
C VAL A 51 2.04 7.89 -0.78
N THR A 52 1.60 9.01 -1.34
CA THR A 52 2.23 10.32 -1.12
C THR A 52 1.30 11.20 -0.31
N VAL A 53 1.81 11.79 0.77
CA VAL A 53 1.10 12.73 1.65
C VAL A 53 1.78 14.10 1.70
N ASP A 54 1.06 15.14 2.08
CA ASP A 54 1.59 16.51 2.17
C ASP A 54 2.40 16.76 3.46
N ALA A 55 2.16 15.95 4.49
CA ALA A 55 2.74 16.12 5.80
C ALA A 55 3.12 14.76 6.40
N ARG A 56 4.06 14.78 7.35
CA ARG A 56 4.46 13.60 8.12
C ARG A 56 3.27 13.02 8.88
N LEU A 57 3.28 11.69 9.06
CA LEU A 57 2.24 11.01 9.82
C LEU A 57 2.53 11.13 11.32
N ASP A 58 1.50 11.41 12.12
CA ASP A 58 1.58 11.21 13.55
C ASP A 58 1.53 9.70 13.90
N GLU A 59 2.03 9.35 15.08
CA GLU A 59 2.14 7.96 15.51
C GLU A 59 0.78 7.25 15.69
N ALA A 60 -0.28 7.99 16.05
CA ALA A 60 -1.61 7.40 16.20
C ALA A 60 -2.17 6.98 14.84
N THR A 61 -2.07 7.87 13.84
CA THR A 61 -2.44 7.61 12.44
C THR A 61 -1.61 6.47 11.86
N ARG A 62 -0.28 6.47 12.08
CA ARG A 62 0.62 5.38 11.66
C ARG A 62 0.16 4.03 12.21
N ARG A 63 -0.12 3.95 13.52
CA ARG A 63 -0.57 2.72 14.18
C ARG A 63 -1.94 2.26 13.69
N SER A 64 -2.91 3.16 13.58
CA SER A 64 -4.26 2.83 13.09
C SER A 64 -4.24 2.33 11.65
N LEU A 65 -3.40 2.92 10.79
CA LEU A 65 -3.18 2.43 9.43
C LEU A 65 -2.62 1.01 9.40
N MET A 66 -1.57 0.72 10.18
CA MET A 66 -0.99 -0.62 10.24
C MET A 66 -2.02 -1.67 10.69
N LEU A 67 -2.80 -1.36 11.73
CA LEU A 67 -3.84 -2.26 12.23
C LEU A 67 -4.94 -2.52 11.20
N ASP A 68 -5.37 -1.49 10.47
CA ASP A 68 -6.36 -1.67 9.42
C ASP A 68 -5.81 -2.43 8.21
N PHE A 69 -4.53 -2.27 7.88
CA PHE A 69 -3.88 -3.03 6.80
C PHE A 69 -3.79 -4.53 7.11
N LEU A 70 -3.54 -4.91 8.36
CA LEU A 70 -3.55 -6.33 8.79
C LEU A 70 -4.90 -7.02 8.49
N ASN A 71 -6.01 -6.29 8.50
CA ASN A 71 -7.33 -6.87 8.22
C ASN A 71 -7.61 -7.10 6.73
N ILE A 72 -6.78 -6.54 5.84
CA ILE A 72 -6.99 -6.57 4.38
C ILE A 72 -5.77 -7.10 3.62
N SER A 73 -4.81 -7.66 4.33
CA SER A 73 -3.62 -8.29 3.81
C SER A 73 -3.55 -9.73 4.33
N ALA A 74 -2.86 -10.60 3.60
CA ALA A 74 -2.63 -11.98 4.03
C ALA A 74 -1.28 -12.47 3.51
N PRO A 75 -0.58 -13.35 4.24
CA PRO A 75 0.63 -13.97 3.74
C PRO A 75 0.39 -14.72 2.42
N PRO A 76 1.44 -14.88 1.59
CA PRO A 76 1.32 -15.57 0.32
C PRO A 76 0.74 -16.98 0.51
N CYS A 77 -0.23 -17.36 -0.33
CA CYS A 77 -0.90 -18.67 -0.31
C CYS A 77 -1.74 -18.99 0.93
N GLU A 78 -1.90 -18.09 1.90
CA GLU A 78 -2.77 -18.32 3.07
C GLU A 78 -4.23 -17.90 2.86
N SER A 79 -4.50 -17.15 1.79
CA SER A 79 -5.85 -16.74 1.42
C SER A 79 -6.12 -16.99 -0.05
N SER A 80 -7.31 -17.51 -0.36
CA SER A 80 -7.83 -17.61 -1.73
C SER A 80 -8.41 -16.29 -2.24
N ILE A 81 -8.46 -15.27 -1.37
CA ILE A 81 -9.17 -14.01 -1.59
C ILE A 81 -8.24 -12.80 -1.43
N LEU A 82 -7.39 -12.82 -0.41
CA LEU A 82 -6.44 -11.75 -0.11
C LEU A 82 -5.06 -12.12 -0.66
N ARG A 83 -4.31 -11.11 -1.08
CA ARG A 83 -2.89 -11.19 -1.40
C ARG A 83 -2.11 -10.42 -0.35
N PRO A 84 -0.79 -10.65 -0.25
CA PRO A 84 0.04 -9.75 0.54
C PRO A 84 -0.10 -8.33 0.00
N LEU A 85 -0.16 -7.37 0.91
CA LEU A 85 -0.20 -5.96 0.60
C LEU A 85 1.14 -5.35 1.01
N GLU A 86 1.78 -4.64 0.09
CA GLU A 86 2.91 -3.78 0.39
C GLU A 86 2.46 -2.32 0.28
N VAL A 87 2.65 -1.54 1.35
CA VAL A 87 2.34 -0.10 1.34
C VAL A 87 3.54 0.70 1.81
N THR A 88 4.05 1.58 0.96
CA THR A 88 5.04 2.58 1.31
C THR A 88 4.38 3.95 1.35
N VAL A 89 4.50 4.67 2.47
CA VAL A 89 4.05 6.06 2.59
C VAL A 89 5.25 6.99 2.62
N VAL A 90 5.23 8.05 1.81
CA VAL A 90 6.23 9.12 1.80
C VAL A 90 5.57 10.48 1.92
N ALA A 91 6.20 11.41 2.65
CA ALA A 91 5.80 12.81 2.62
C ALA A 91 6.44 13.50 1.40
N CYS A 92 5.66 14.30 0.67
CA CYS A 92 6.08 14.94 -0.57
C CYS A 92 7.35 15.78 -0.39
N ASN A 93 7.43 16.52 0.72
CA ASN A 93 8.59 17.35 1.07
C ASN A 93 9.86 16.55 1.42
N GLU A 94 9.75 15.25 1.69
CA GLU A 94 10.90 14.35 1.92
C GLU A 94 11.46 13.78 0.60
N VAL A 95 10.72 13.90 -0.50
CA VAL A 95 11.12 13.38 -1.83
C VAL A 95 11.24 14.46 -2.89
N VAL A 96 10.66 15.65 -2.69
CA VAL A 96 10.72 16.80 -3.60
C VAL A 96 11.15 18.06 -2.83
N PRO A 97 12.32 18.66 -3.14
CA PRO A 97 13.35 18.16 -4.05
C PRO A 97 14.04 16.90 -3.49
N TRP A 98 14.55 16.05 -4.39
CA TRP A 98 15.17 14.78 -4.01
C TRP A 98 16.40 14.97 -3.11
N ARG A 99 16.46 14.19 -2.03
CA ARG A 99 17.61 14.08 -1.13
C ARG A 99 17.81 12.63 -0.73
N TYR A 100 19.05 12.17 -0.77
CA TYR A 100 19.39 10.80 -0.39
C TYR A 100 19.91 10.74 1.06
N PRO A 101 19.46 9.76 1.87
CA PRO A 101 18.40 8.79 1.59
C PRO A 101 17.00 9.40 1.72
N ALA A 102 16.05 8.93 0.90
CA ALA A 102 14.66 9.31 1.05
C ALA A 102 14.08 8.71 2.34
N ARG A 103 13.27 9.51 3.04
CA ARG A 103 12.60 9.09 4.26
C ARG A 103 11.23 8.49 3.93
N ARG A 104 10.96 7.30 4.48
CA ARG A 104 9.63 6.70 4.49
C ARG A 104 8.92 7.12 5.76
N GLU A 105 7.68 7.56 5.61
CA GLU A 105 6.81 7.82 6.75
C GLU A 105 6.19 6.53 7.28
N LEU A 106 5.94 5.53 6.44
CA LEU A 106 5.48 4.19 6.86
C LEU A 106 5.90 3.16 5.81
N GLN A 107 6.21 1.95 6.26
CA GLN A 107 6.32 0.76 5.41
C GLN A 107 5.45 -0.33 6.04
N PHE A 108 4.59 -0.94 5.23
CA PHE A 108 3.78 -2.10 5.60
C PHE A 108 4.10 -3.23 4.63
N GLY A 109 4.13 -4.46 5.16
CA GLY A 109 4.26 -5.69 4.41
C GLY A 109 4.31 -6.88 5.35
N GLU A 110 3.96 -8.07 4.85
CA GLU A 110 3.82 -9.30 5.65
C GLU A 110 5.13 -9.80 6.29
N TRP A 111 6.29 -9.24 5.89
CA TRP A 111 7.59 -9.56 6.49
C TRP A 111 7.90 -8.78 7.78
N LEU A 112 7.09 -7.77 8.11
CA LEU A 112 7.28 -7.01 9.34
C LEU A 112 6.63 -7.77 10.51
N PRO A 113 7.37 -8.01 11.61
CA PRO A 113 6.90 -8.80 12.75
C PRO A 113 5.80 -8.09 13.55
#